data_AF-A0A235HMT8-F1
#
_entry.id   AF-A0A235HMT8-F1
#
_cell.length_a   1.000
_cell.length_b   1.000
_cell.length_c   1.000
_cell.angle_alpha   90.00
_cell.angle_beta   90.00
_cell.angle_gamma   90.00
#
_symmetry.space_group_name_H-M   'P 1'
#
loop_
_entity.id
_entity.type
_entity.pdbx_description
1 polymer ?
#
loop_
_entity_poly.entity_id
_entity_poly.type
_entity_poly.pdbx_seq_one_letter_code
_entity_poly.pdbx_strand_id
1 'polypeptide(L)'
;MLIIMAIAAYFGTSPVTICTFYKSIDRVFIERKSLRGNQVIEYPLESILRFDIQEKQYKYSKLYRVVIILKSFKEIPINPQYTDESSIRYAVSRIHSFLKF
;
A
#
# COMPACT_ATOMS: atom_id res chain seq x y z
N MET A 1 30.22 -8.07 4.18
CA MET A 1 29.75 -7.23 5.32
C MET A 1 28.91 -6.03 4.88
N LEU A 2 29.31 -5.25 3.87
CA LEU A 2 28.56 -4.10 3.35
C LEU A 2 27.15 -4.42 2.80
N ILE A 3 27.00 -5.54 2.09
CA ILE A 3 25.71 -5.94 1.49
C ILE A 3 24.65 -6.20 2.57
N ILE A 4 25.03 -6.84 3.67
CA ILE A 4 24.12 -7.15 4.79
C ILE A 4 23.66 -5.86 5.50
N MET A 5 24.57 -4.89 5.67
CA MET A 5 24.22 -3.57 6.21
C MET A 5 23.30 -2.78 5.27
N ALA A 6 23.51 -2.85 3.96
CA ALA A 6 22.67 -2.17 2.97
C ALA A 6 21.24 -2.75 2.95
N ILE A 7 21.11 -4.08 3.08
CA ILE A 7 19.82 -4.77 3.18
C ILE A 7 19.13 -4.39 4.51
N ALA A 8 19.85 -4.41 5.64
CA ALA A 8 19.29 -4.02 6.94
C ALA A 8 18.82 -2.56 6.95
N ALA A 9 19.57 -1.64 6.34
CA ALA A 9 19.16 -0.24 6.20
C ALA A 9 17.93 -0.08 5.29
N TYR A 10 17.83 -0.85 4.21
CA TYR A 10 16.64 -0.86 3.33
C TYR A 10 15.37 -1.33 4.08
N PHE A 11 15.49 -2.35 4.93
CA PHE A 11 14.39 -2.78 5.80
C PHE A 11 14.07 -1.76 6.90
N GLY A 12 15.08 -1.07 7.44
CA GLY A 12 14.92 -0.03 8.47
C GLY A 12 14.24 1.25 7.95
N THR A 13 14.23 1.48 6.64
CA THR A 13 13.66 2.69 6.02
C THR A 13 12.60 2.36 4.98
N SER A 14 11.76 1.35 5.24
CA SER A 14 10.72 0.94 4.29
C SER A 14 9.88 2.15 3.86
N PRO A 15 9.77 2.43 2.55
CA PRO A 15 9.15 3.66 2.08
C PRO A 15 7.68 3.71 2.49
N VAL A 16 7.25 4.85 3.03
CA VAL A 16 5.83 5.12 3.26
C VAL A 16 5.18 5.22 1.89
N THR A 17 4.23 4.32 1.62
CA THR A 17 3.49 4.32 0.35
C THR A 17 2.12 4.95 0.57
N ILE A 18 1.92 6.15 0.03
CA ILE A 18 0.63 6.86 0.03
C ILE A 18 -0.02 6.64 -1.33
N CYS A 19 -1.32 6.39 -1.32
CA CYS A 19 -2.11 6.17 -2.52
C CYS A 19 -3.22 7.21 -2.62
N THR A 20 -3.26 7.95 -3.72
CA THR A 20 -4.27 8.98 -3.98
C THR A 20 -5.04 8.63 -5.25
N PHE A 21 -6.36 8.51 -5.13
CA PHE A 21 -7.25 8.15 -6.24
C PHE A 21 -7.92 9.39 -6.82
N TYR A 22 -7.72 9.64 -8.12
CA TYR A 22 -8.34 10.74 -8.85
C TYR A 22 -9.29 10.22 -9.93
N LYS A 23 -10.60 10.27 -9.65
CA LYS A 23 -11.64 9.86 -10.60
C LYS A 23 -11.71 10.74 -11.85
N SER A 24 -11.49 12.05 -11.70
CA SER A 24 -11.65 13.03 -12.78
C SER A 24 -10.69 12.81 -13.94
N ILE A 25 -9.54 12.19 -13.67
CA ILE A 25 -8.50 11.88 -14.66
C ILE A 25 -8.26 10.38 -14.81
N ASP A 26 -9.10 9.55 -14.18
CA ASP A 26 -8.99 8.08 -14.16
C ASP A 26 -7.61 7.53 -13.77
N ARG A 27 -7.00 8.12 -12.74
CA ARG A 27 -5.65 7.74 -12.28
C ARG A 27 -5.59 7.46 -10.79
N VAL A 28 -4.68 6.56 -10.42
CA VAL A 28 -4.17 6.40 -9.07
C VAL A 28 -2.70 6.78 -9.04
N PHE A 29 -2.35 7.62 -8.07
CA PHE A 29 -0.99 8.09 -7.81
C PHE A 29 -0.46 7.36 -6.59
N ILE A 30 0.71 6.75 -6.75
CA ILE A 30 1.37 5.96 -5.72
C ILE A 30 2.68 6.66 -5.38
N GLU A 31 2.66 7.37 -4.26
CA GLU A 31 3.79 8.11 -3.74
C GLU A 31 4.56 7.24 -2.75
N ARG A 32 5.83 6.96 -3.06
CA ARG A 32 6.76 6.27 -2.17
C ARG A 32 7.73 7.28 -1.60
N LYS A 33 7.60 7.57 -0.31
CA LYS A 33 8.50 8.47 0.41
C LYS A 33 9.54 7.67 1.16
N SER A 34 10.81 7.92 0.86
CA SER A 34 11.95 7.30 1.52
C SER A 34 12.99 8.36 1.87
N LEU A 35 13.91 8.04 2.79
CA LEU A 35 15.04 8.92 3.08
C LEU A 35 15.93 9.19 1.86
N ARG A 36 15.91 8.30 0.85
CA ARG A 36 16.71 8.40 -0.38
C ARG A 36 16.01 9.16 -1.51
N GLY A 37 14.81 9.68 -1.25
CA GLY A 37 14.01 10.42 -2.21
C GLY A 37 12.57 9.93 -2.30
N ASN A 38 11.77 10.74 -2.99
CA ASN A 38 10.37 10.48 -3.24
C ASN A 38 10.20 10.01 -4.69
N GLN A 39 9.43 8.95 -4.88
CA GLN A 39 9.03 8.46 -6.20
C GLN A 39 7.51 8.52 -6.31
N VAL A 40 7.01 9.03 -7.44
CA VAL A 40 5.59 8.97 -7.78
C VAL A 40 5.44 8.04 -8.98
N ILE A 41 4.53 7.08 -8.87
CA ILE A 41 4.19 6.16 -9.95
C ILE A 41 2.70 6.27 -10.19
N GLU A 42 2.30 6.36 -11.46
CA GLU A 42 0.91 6.52 -11.85
C GLU A 42 0.40 5.26 -12.56
N TYR A 43 -0.84 4.90 -12.27
CA TYR A 43 -1.56 3.84 -12.95
C TYR A 43 -2.98 4.30 -13.30
N PRO A 44 -3.59 3.82 -14.41
CA PRO A 44 -5.02 3.96 -14.65
C PRO A 44 -5.83 3.31 -13.52
N LEU A 45 -6.99 3.86 -13.13
CA LEU A 45 -7.83 3.21 -12.11
C LEU A 45 -8.32 1.84 -12.59
N GLU A 46 -8.63 1.71 -13.88
CA GLU A 46 -9.00 0.44 -14.51
C GLU A 46 -7.91 -0.64 -14.42
N SER A 47 -6.67 -0.28 -14.13
CA SER A 47 -5.58 -1.25 -13.94
C SER A 47 -5.64 -1.95 -12.59
N ILE A 48 -6.43 -1.42 -11.64
CA ILE A 48 -6.67 -2.06 -10.35
C ILE A 48 -7.56 -3.28 -10.60
N LEU A 49 -7.17 -4.42 -10.05
CA LEU A 49 -7.93 -5.66 -10.12
C LEU A 49 -8.81 -5.81 -8.87
N ARG A 50 -8.23 -5.60 -7.69
CA ARG A 50 -8.93 -5.68 -6.40
C ARG A 50 -8.06 -5.09 -5.27
N PHE A 51 -8.64 -5.03 -4.08
CA PHE A 51 -7.94 -4.68 -2.85
C PHE A 51 -7.95 -5.88 -1.91
N ASP A 52 -6.78 -6.33 -1.50
CA ASP A 52 -6.63 -7.40 -0.52
C ASP A 52 -6.24 -6.81 0.84
N ILE A 53 -6.57 -7.53 1.91
CA ILE A 53 -6.09 -7.22 3.26
C ILE A 53 -4.96 -8.18 3.56
N GLN A 54 -3.76 -7.65 3.79
CA GLN A 54 -2.64 -8.44 4.28
C GLN A 54 -2.56 -8.36 5.80
N GLU A 55 -2.55 -9.52 6.43
CA GLU A 55 -2.31 -9.69 7.87
C GLU A 55 -0.84 -10.05 8.11
N LYS A 56 -0.23 -9.45 9.13
CA LYS A 56 1.07 -9.83 9.66
C LYS A 56 0.96 -10.08 11.16
N GLN A 57 1.19 -11.32 11.56
CA GLN A 57 1.23 -11.72 12.96
C GLN A 57 2.56 -11.29 13.61
N TYR A 58 2.46 -10.71 14.80
CA TYR A 58 3.56 -10.43 15.72
C TYR A 58 3.34 -11.21 17.03
N LYS A 59 4.35 -11.23 17.92
CA LYS A 59 4.35 -12.05 19.14
C LYS A 59 3.09 -11.85 20.02
N TYR A 60 2.58 -10.62 20.09
CA TYR A 60 1.43 -10.26 20.92
C TYR A 60 0.38 -9.41 20.19
N SER A 61 0.49 -9.26 18.87
CA SER A 61 -0.39 -8.39 18.10
C SER A 61 -0.48 -8.80 16.64
N LYS A 62 -1.44 -8.23 15.92
CA LYS A 62 -1.54 -8.32 14.46
C LYS A 62 -1.44 -6.92 13.88
N LEU A 63 -0.82 -6.81 12.71
CA LEU A 63 -0.87 -5.62 11.88
C LEU A 63 -1.53 -5.97 10.55
N TYR A 64 -2.44 -5.12 10.12
CA TYR A 64 -3.17 -5.25 8.87
C TYR A 64 -2.79 -4.10 7.93
N ARG A 65 -2.75 -4.36 6.64
CA ARG A 65 -2.57 -3.31 5.62
C ARG A 65 -3.38 -3.61 4.37
N VAL A 66 -3.82 -2.55 3.68
CA VAL A 66 -4.44 -2.68 2.35
C VAL A 66 -3.32 -2.96 1.34
N VAL A 67 -3.58 -3.87 0.42
CA VAL A 67 -2.72 -4.12 -0.73
C VAL A 67 -3.54 -3.94 -2.00
N ILE A 68 -3.11 -3.05 -2.89
CA ILE A 68 -3.68 -2.93 -4.23
C ILE A 68 -3.10 -4.07 -5.06
N ILE A 69 -3.98 -4.85 -5.67
CA ILE A 69 -3.61 -5.83 -6.67
C ILE A 69 -3.90 -5.22 -8.03
N LEU A 70 -2.86 -5.02 -8.85
CA LEU A 70 -3.05 -4.59 -10.24
C LEU A 70 -3.38 -5.80 -11.13
N LYS A 71 -3.95 -5.55 -12.31
CA LYS A 71 -4.20 -6.57 -13.35
C LYS A 71 -2.93 -7.27 -13.83
N SER A 72 -1.77 -6.62 -13.66
CA SER A 72 -0.45 -7.23 -13.88
C SER A 72 0.00 -8.16 -12.74
N PHE A 73 -0.87 -8.42 -11.76
CA PHE A 73 -0.59 -9.14 -10.51
C PHE A 73 0.47 -8.50 -9.62
N LYS A 74 0.87 -7.26 -9.92
CA LYS A 74 1.74 -6.47 -9.05
C LYS A 74 0.99 -6.08 -7.79
N GLU A 75 1.58 -6.41 -6.64
CA GLU A 75 1.08 -6.03 -5.33
C GLU A 75 1.69 -4.71 -4.87
N ILE A 76 0.84 -3.81 -4.39
CA ILE A 76 1.27 -2.51 -3.87
C ILE A 76 0.67 -2.31 -2.47
N PRO A 77 1.47 -2.53 -1.41
CA PRO A 77 1.00 -2.27 -0.05
C PRO A 77 0.84 -0.77 0.17
N ILE A 78 -0.25 -0.37 0.84
CA ILE A 78 -0.57 1.02 1.16
C ILE A 78 -0.39 1.25 2.66
N ASN A 79 0.10 2.43 3.03
CA ASN A 79 0.12 2.92 4.41
C ASN A 79 -1.12 3.82 4.66
N PRO A 80 -1.67 3.87 5.88
CA PRO A 80 -1.13 3.33 7.14
C PRO A 80 -1.39 1.82 7.34
N GLN A 81 -0.69 1.25 8.32
CA GLN A 81 -1.02 -0.07 8.88
C GLN A 81 -2.01 0.09 10.03
N TYR A 82 -2.82 -0.93 10.27
CA TYR A 82 -3.89 -0.94 11.26
C TYR A 82 -3.62 -2.04 12.27
N THR A 83 -3.91 -1.80 13.54
CA THR A 83 -3.79 -2.80 14.62
C THR A 83 -5.08 -3.57 14.86
N ASP A 84 -6.17 -3.15 14.20
CA ASP A 84 -7.52 -3.69 14.37
C ASP A 84 -8.12 -4.08 13.00
N GLU A 85 -8.77 -5.24 12.96
CA GLU A 85 -9.35 -5.81 11.75
C GLU A 85 -10.57 -5.03 11.26
N SER A 86 -11.38 -4.49 12.18
CA SER A 86 -12.59 -3.74 11.81
C SER A 86 -12.25 -2.45 11.07
N SER A 87 -11.20 -1.76 11.52
CA SER A 87 -10.69 -0.50 10.95
C SER A 87 -10.18 -0.68 9.54
N ILE A 88 -9.42 -1.77 9.27
CA ILE A 88 -8.93 -2.07 7.92
C ILE A 88 -10.07 -2.48 6.98
N ARG A 89 -11.04 -3.28 7.45
CA ARG A 89 -12.23 -3.64 6.65
C ARG A 89 -13.06 -2.41 6.31
N TYR A 90 -13.23 -1.48 7.25
CA TYR A 90 -13.88 -0.20 7.01
C TYR A 90 -13.12 0.64 5.97
N ALA A 91 -11.79 0.74 6.07
CA ALA A 91 -10.97 1.44 5.09
C ALA A 91 -11.12 0.85 3.67
N VAL A 92 -11.07 -0.48 3.54
CA VAL A 92 -11.29 -1.18 2.26
C VAL A 92 -12.70 -0.91 1.72
N SER A 93 -13.73 -1.01 2.56
CA SER A 93 -15.11 -0.68 2.17
C SER A 93 -15.26 0.76 1.67
N ARG A 94 -14.60 1.73 2.30
CA ARG A 94 -14.57 3.13 1.87
C ARG A 94 -13.89 3.30 0.51
N ILE A 95 -12.79 2.58 0.26
CA ILE A 95 -12.12 2.58 -1.05
C ILE A 95 -13.05 2.01 -2.12
N HIS A 96 -13.70 0.87 -1.87
CA HIS A 96 -14.66 0.27 -2.81
C HIS A 96 -15.82 1.22 -3.10
N SER A 97 -16.45 1.78 -2.07
CA SER A 97 -17.55 2.74 -2.22
C SER A 97 -17.12 3.98 -3.00
N PHE A 98 -15.91 4.49 -2.74
CA PHE A 98 -15.36 5.59 -3.52
C PHE A 98 -15.20 5.14 -4.98
N LEU A 99 -14.46 4.08 -5.28
CA LEU A 99 -14.16 3.68 -6.66
C LEU A 99 -15.33 3.06 -7.43
N LYS A 100 -16.44 2.71 -6.76
CA LYS A 100 -17.57 1.96 -7.32
C LYS A 100 -17.13 0.59 -7.88
N PHE A 101 -16.26 -0.09 -7.13
CA PHE A 101 -15.87 -1.47 -7.40
C PHE A 101 -16.97 -2.46 -7.01
#